data_AF-A0A955X906-F1
#
_entry.id   AF-A0A955X906-F1
#
_cell.length_a   1.000
_cell.length_b   1.000
_cell.length_c   1.000
_cell.angle_alpha   90.00
_cell.angle_beta   90.00
_cell.angle_gamma   90.00
#
_symmetry.space_group_name_H-M   'P 1'
#
loop_
_entity.id
_entity.type
_entity.pdbx_description
1 polymer ?
#
loop_
_entity_poly.entity_id
_entity_poly.type
_entity_poly.pdbx_seq_one_letter_code
_entity_poly.pdbx_strand_id
1 'polypeptide(L)' 'MPERRRHRGPDPEDAASFGPDALPRLRAATHDASWLLSRGYSSKAVGTLTGDRYQLTERQRRAVMRCAAGEDAVARRLAR' A
#
# COMPACT_ATOMS: atom_id res chain seq x y z
N MET A 1 -31.94 -14.08 7.34
CA MET A 1 -31.03 -13.99 6.17
C MET A 1 -30.41 -12.60 6.19
N PRO A 2 -29.11 -12.42 6.46
CA PRO A 2 -28.56 -11.06 6.53
C PRO A 2 -28.43 -10.48 5.11
N GLU A 3 -28.86 -9.23 4.98
CA GLU A 3 -28.93 -8.45 3.76
C GLU A 3 -27.56 -8.39 3.05
N ARG A 4 -27.45 -8.99 1.85
CA ARG A 4 -26.26 -8.85 0.98
C ARG A 4 -26.30 -7.49 0.30
N ARG A 5 -26.08 -6.41 1.06
CA ARG A 5 -25.76 -5.12 0.44
C ARG A 5 -24.36 -5.21 -0.15
N ARG A 6 -24.28 -5.49 -1.45
CA ARG A 6 -23.06 -5.33 -2.26
C ARG A 6 -22.75 -3.83 -2.33
N HIS A 7 -22.05 -3.32 -1.32
CA HIS A 7 -21.53 -1.96 -1.35
C HIS A 7 -20.44 -1.89 -2.45
N ARG A 8 -20.79 -1.31 -3.60
CA ARG A 8 -19.84 -1.02 -4.71
C ARG A 8 -19.30 0.42 -4.65
N GLY A 9 -19.73 1.20 -3.66
CA GLY A 9 -19.24 2.55 -3.40
C GLY A 9 -17.92 2.54 -2.62
N PRO A 10 -17.27 3.71 -2.50
CA PRO A 10 -16.09 3.87 -1.65
C PRO A 10 -16.40 3.44 -0.20
N ASP A 11 -15.36 3.00 0.49
CA ASP A 11 -15.47 2.68 1.90
C ASP A 11 -15.73 3.98 2.69
N PRO A 12 -16.63 4.02 3.68
CA PRO A 12 -16.88 5.22 4.46
C PRO A 12 -15.61 5.84 5.08
N GLU A 13 -14.61 5.02 5.39
CA GLU A 13 -13.34 5.47 5.96
C GLU A 13 -12.31 5.89 4.90
N ASP A 14 -12.61 5.79 3.60
CA ASP A 14 -11.67 6.14 2.53
C ASP A 14 -11.27 7.61 2.58
N ALA A 15 -12.21 8.50 2.91
CA ALA A 15 -11.92 9.94 3.00
C ALA A 15 -10.89 10.25 4.10
N ALA A 16 -10.95 9.54 5.24
CA ALA A 16 -9.97 9.68 6.32
C ALA A 16 -8.67 8.91 6.01
N SER A 17 -8.80 7.71 5.45
CA SER A 17 -7.66 6.81 5.17
C SER A 17 -6.79 7.30 4.00
N PHE A 18 -7.35 8.04 3.05
CA PHE A 18 -6.66 8.48 1.84
C PHE A 18 -6.81 9.99 1.58
N GLY A 19 -7.30 10.73 2.56
CA GLY A 19 -7.42 12.18 2.50
C GLY A 19 -6.06 12.90 2.52
N PRO A 20 -6.05 14.23 2.33
CA PRO A 20 -4.85 15.04 2.23
C PRO A 20 -3.85 14.84 3.37
N ASP A 21 -4.32 14.66 4.60
CA ASP A 21 -3.47 14.46 5.78
C ASP A 21 -2.77 13.10 5.79
N ALA A 22 -3.36 12.09 5.16
CA ALA A 22 -2.77 10.76 5.05
C ALA A 22 -1.76 10.67 3.90
N LEU A 23 -1.91 11.48 2.84
CA LEU A 23 -1.10 11.39 1.62
C LEU A 23 0.41 11.49 1.84
N PRO A 24 0.96 12.44 2.64
CA PRO A 24 2.41 12.53 2.84
C PRO A 24 2.98 11.23 3.41
N ARG A 25 2.28 10.66 4.39
CA ARG A 25 2.67 9.41 5.04
C ARG A 25 2.58 8.21 4.09
N LEU A 26 1.52 8.12 3.28
CA LEU A 26 1.36 7.04 2.30
C LEU A 26 2.43 7.09 1.20
N ARG A 27 2.80 8.29 0.76
CA ARG A 27 3.90 8.48 -0.20
C ARG A 27 5.24 8.02 0.37
N ALA A 28 5.54 8.42 1.61
CA ALA A 28 6.75 7.98 2.30
C ALA A 28 6.77 6.45 2.47
N ALA A 29 5.68 5.84 2.92
CA ALA A 29 5.56 4.39 3.06
C ALA A 29 5.74 3.66 1.72
N THR A 30 5.23 4.20 0.63
CA THR A 30 5.38 3.61 -0.71
C THR A 30 6.82 3.68 -1.22
N HIS A 31 7.51 4.79 -0.94
CA HIS A 31 8.93 4.95 -1.26
C HIS A 31 9.78 3.94 -0.50
N ASP A 32 9.63 3.87 0.83
CA ASP A 32 10.35 2.92 1.69
C ASP A 32 10.04 1.47 1.31
N ALA A 33 8.78 1.16 0.97
CA ALA A 33 8.40 -0.17 0.50
C ALA A 33 9.13 -0.55 -0.80
N SER A 34 9.19 0.37 -1.77
CA SER A 34 9.88 0.15 -3.05
C SER A 34 11.40 -0.01 -2.84
N TRP A 35 11.97 0.76 -1.92
CA TRP A 35 13.38 0.65 -1.54
C TRP A 35 13.72 -0.71 -0.92
N LEU A 36 12.89 -1.20 0.01
CA LEU A 36 13.07 -2.52 0.62
C LEU A 36 12.90 -3.66 -0.39
N LEU A 37 11.88 -3.58 -1.26
CA LEU A 37 11.66 -4.58 -2.31
C LEU A 37 12.84 -4.67 -3.28
N SER A 38 13.46 -3.53 -3.62
CA SER A 38 14.67 -3.48 -4.46
C SER A 38 15.88 -4.14 -3.82
N ARG A 39 15.88 -4.34 -2.50
CA ARG A 39 16.93 -5.02 -1.75
C ARG A 39 16.62 -6.49 -1.45
N GLY A 40 15.58 -7.04 -2.08
CA GLY A 40 15.23 -8.46 -1.95
C GLY A 40 14.45 -8.82 -0.68
N TYR A 41 13.94 -7.84 0.07
CA TYR A 41 13.02 -8.13 1.18
C TYR A 41 11.72 -8.73 0.65
N SER A 42 11.18 -9.73 1.36
CA SER A 42 9.90 -10.33 0.99
C SER A 42 8.75 -9.34 1.13
N SER A 43 7.75 -9.41 0.25
CA SER A 43 6.57 -8.54 0.29
C SER A 43 5.84 -8.58 1.64
N LYS A 44 5.81 -9.75 2.30
CA LYS A 44 5.27 -9.91 3.65
C LYS A 44 6.03 -9.06 4.67
N ALA A 45 7.36 -9.17 4.69
CA ALA A 45 8.19 -8.40 5.61
C ALA A 45 8.08 -6.89 5.36
N VAL A 46 8.11 -6.48 4.09
CA VAL A 46 7.95 -5.07 3.70
C VAL A 46 6.61 -4.50 4.18
N GLY A 47 5.51 -5.24 4.01
CA GLY A 47 4.19 -4.84 4.45
C GLY A 47 4.09 -4.64 5.97
N THR A 48 4.71 -5.52 6.76
CA THR A 48 4.79 -5.37 8.22
C THR A 48 5.65 -4.17 8.61
N LEU A 49 6.88 -4.08 8.10
CA LEU A 49 7.84 -3.02 8.47
C LEU A 49 7.32 -1.62 8.16
N THR A 50 6.82 -1.42 6.93
CA THR A 50 6.26 -0.12 6.53
C THR A 50 4.92 0.15 7.19
N GLY A 51 4.10 -0.88 7.38
CA GLY A 51 2.83 -0.76 8.11
C GLY A 51 3.01 -0.29 9.55
N ASP A 52 3.98 -0.86 10.27
CA ASP A 52 4.22 -0.55 11.67
C ASP A 52 4.96 0.79 11.84
N ARG A 53 5.99 1.05 11.01
CA ARG A 53 6.75 2.33 11.02
C ARG A 53 5.85 3.54 10.82
N TYR A 54 4.89 3.44 9.90
CA TYR A 54 3.99 4.55 9.56
C TYR A 54 2.62 4.44 10.23
N GLN A 55 2.38 3.47 11.13
CA GLN A 55 1.10 3.29 11.81
C GLN A 55 -0.07 3.23 10.81
N LEU A 56 0.09 2.44 9.75
CA LEU A 56 -0.90 2.32 8.67
C LEU A 56 -2.02 1.37 9.05
N THR A 57 -3.24 1.72 8.67
CA THR A 57 -4.39 0.81 8.74
C THR A 57 -4.20 -0.36 7.75
N GLU A 58 -4.88 -1.48 7.97
CA GLU A 58 -4.79 -2.64 7.07
C GLU A 58 -5.20 -2.31 5.62
N ARG A 59 -6.10 -1.33 5.45
CA ARG A 59 -6.52 -0.84 4.14
C ARG A 59 -5.39 -0.05 3.45
N GLN A 60 -4.73 0.84 4.20
CA GLN A 60 -3.57 1.58 3.72
C GLN A 60 -2.38 0.66 3.41
N ARG A 61 -2.10 -0.34 4.26
CA ARG A 61 -1.05 -1.36 4.03
C ARG A 61 -1.26 -2.07 2.70
N ARG A 62 -2.49 -2.52 2.43
CA ARG A 62 -2.85 -3.14 1.15
C ARG A 62 -2.69 -2.19 -0.03
N ALA A 63 -3.05 -0.91 0.12
CA ALA A 63 -2.87 0.08 -0.95
C ALA A 63 -1.37 0.32 -1.25
N VAL A 64 -0.57 0.56 -0.21
CA VAL A 64 0.89 0.75 -0.34
C VAL A 64 1.55 -0.44 -1.02
N MET A 65 1.25 -1.66 -0.59
CA MET A 65 1.83 -2.88 -1.18
C MET A 65 1.40 -3.14 -2.62
N ARG A 66 0.25 -2.59 -3.06
CA ARG A 66 -0.19 -2.66 -4.46
C ARG A 66 0.47 -1.62 -5.36
N CYS A 67 0.89 -0.49 -4.79
CA CYS A 67 1.54 0.60 -5.51
C CYS A 67 3.07 0.47 -5.54
N ALA A 68 3.67 -0.18 -4.55
CA ALA A 68 5.12 -0.36 -4.46
C ALA A 68 5.64 -1.44 -5.44
N ALA A 69 6.85 -1.23 -5.94
CA ALA A 69 7.57 -2.21 -6.75
C ALA A 69 9.08 -2.06 -6.56
N GLY A 70 9.80 -3.18 -6.60
CA GLY A 70 11.27 -3.14 -6.65
C GLY A 70 11.77 -2.79 -8.05
N GLU A 71 12.98 -2.25 -8.14
CA GLU A 71 13.64 -1.83 -9.39
C GLU A 71 13.66 -2.94 -10.45
N ASP A 72 13.98 -4.19 -10.08
CA ASP A 72 13.96 -5.34 -11.00
C ASP A 72 12.57 -5.61 -11.59
N ALA A 73 11.51 -5.40 -10.81
CA ALA A 73 10.15 -5.57 -11.29
C ALA A 73 9.74 -4.44 -12.25
N VAL A 74 10.21 -3.21 -12.00
CA VAL A 74 10.00 -2.06 -12.88
C VAL A 74 10.76 -2.26 -14.20
N ALA A 75 12.05 -2.58 -14.14
CA ALA A 75 12.89 -2.81 -15.31
C ALA A 75 12.30 -3.90 -16.23
N ARG A 76 11.86 -5.03 -15.66
CA ARG A 76 11.19 -6.11 -16.42
C ARG A 76 9.88 -5.69 -17.08
N ARG A 77 9.16 -4.70 -16.54
CA ARG A 77 7.92 -4.19 -17.15
C ARG A 77 8.22 -3.21 -18.28
N LEU A 78 9.24 -2.38 -18.13
CA LEU A 78 9.69 -1.43 -19.15
C LEU A 78 10.35 -2.10 -20.35
N ALA A 79 10.92 -3.29 -20.17
CA ALA A 79 11.51 -4.09 -21.25
C ALA A 79 10.49 -4.90 -22.08
N ARG A 80 9.18 -4.74 -21.84
CA ARG A 80 8.09 -5.38 -22.61
C ARG A 80 7.52 -4.41 -23.62
#